data_AF-A0A6I4NNN8-F1
#
_entry.id   AF-A0A6I4NNN8-F1
#
_cell.length_a   1.000
_cell.length_b   1.000
_cell.length_c   1.000
_cell.angle_alpha   90.00
_cell.angle_beta   90.00
_cell.angle_gamma   90.00
#
_symmetry.space_group_name_H-M   'P 1'
#
loop_
_entity.id
_entity.type
_entity.pdbx_description
1 polymer ?
#
loop_
_entity_poly.entity_id
_entity_poly.type
_entity_poly.pdbx_seq_one_letter_code
_entity_poly.pdbx_strand_id
1 'polypeptide(L)'
;MKIKLTLLFLITLLISCKNDTKKKIETLNNQIQKVETQKTFEFEKFKISKGKIGDIKIGMNIIEAEKELNELTKKKAEAYDFGYGGGGKAFIYSIQNEPILALIPHRDTAEILALIAISHKLKTDNGLNPNSNIIDILKRYPKMEVSQDLMTEHEYMYDENKKWSFVFLTDESNRIGEYKDIEEPTKPKRIATKMDYIEIK
;
A
#
# COMPACT_ATOMS: atom_id res chain seq x y z
N MET A 1 90.71 -18.25 -18.46
CA MET A 1 90.19 -16.90 -18.10
C MET A 1 89.63 -17.02 -16.69
N LYS A 2 90.23 -16.47 -15.62
CA LYS A 2 90.46 -15.04 -15.31
C LYS A 2 89.18 -14.21 -15.52
N ILE A 3 88.66 -13.37 -14.62
CA ILE A 3 88.96 -12.95 -13.24
C ILE A 3 87.95 -11.81 -12.96
N LYS A 4 87.49 -11.66 -11.70
CA LYS A 4 87.01 -10.39 -11.07
C LYS A 4 85.74 -9.73 -11.70
N LEU A 5 85.01 -8.82 -11.07
CA LEU A 5 85.15 -8.11 -9.81
C LEU A 5 83.75 -7.63 -9.36
N THR A 6 83.55 -7.70 -8.04
CA THR A 6 82.64 -6.95 -7.17
C THR A 6 82.13 -5.57 -7.61
N LEU A 7 80.87 -5.29 -7.24
CA LEU A 7 80.37 -4.04 -6.61
C LEU A 7 79.00 -4.39 -5.96
N LEU A 8 78.81 -4.59 -4.65
CA LEU A 8 79.01 -3.76 -3.45
C LEU A 8 78.01 -2.58 -3.33
N PHE A 9 77.24 -2.62 -2.23
CA PHE A 9 76.29 -1.65 -1.65
C PHE A 9 74.94 -1.48 -2.36
N LEU A 10 73.79 -1.69 -1.72
CA LEU A 10 73.38 -1.03 -0.49
C LEU A 10 72.43 -1.91 0.37
N ILE A 11 72.80 -2.05 1.64
CA ILE A 11 72.05 -2.68 2.73
C ILE A 11 71.01 -1.68 3.26
N THR A 12 69.95 -2.20 3.90
CA THR A 12 69.00 -1.56 4.84
C THR A 12 67.85 -0.83 4.14
N LEU A 13 66.56 -1.12 4.36
CA LEU A 13 65.87 -1.40 5.62
C LEU A 13 64.72 -2.41 5.42
N LEU A 14 64.86 -3.61 6.00
CA LEU A 14 63.72 -4.42 6.42
C LEU A 14 63.35 -3.99 7.84
N ILE A 15 62.47 -2.99 7.98
CA ILE A 15 61.76 -2.73 9.25
C ILE A 15 60.31 -2.41 8.93
N SER A 16 59.47 -3.43 9.15
CA SER A 16 58.24 -3.36 9.93
C SER A 16 57.32 -2.15 9.74
N CYS A 17 56.20 -2.35 9.05
CA CYS A 17 54.88 -1.83 9.45
C CYS A 17 53.78 -2.63 8.77
N LYS A 18 53.58 -3.86 9.24
CA LYS A 18 52.36 -4.63 8.99
C LYS A 18 51.51 -4.51 10.26
N ASN A 19 50.77 -3.40 10.45
CA ASN A 19 49.70 -3.35 11.46
C ASN A 19 48.71 -2.15 11.45
N ASP A 20 48.49 -1.41 10.34
CA ASP A 20 47.48 -0.33 10.34
C ASP A 20 46.23 -0.59 9.47
N THR A 21 46.11 -1.75 8.83
CA THR A 21 44.96 -2.03 7.95
C THR A 21 43.72 -2.50 8.72
N LYS A 22 43.86 -3.04 9.95
CA LYS A 22 42.70 -3.53 10.72
C LYS A 22 41.90 -2.43 11.42
N LYS A 23 42.56 -1.38 11.94
CA LYS A 23 41.88 -0.28 12.63
C LYS A 23 41.04 0.62 11.71
N LYS A 24 41.44 0.74 10.43
CA LYS A 24 40.72 1.58 9.45
C LYS A 24 39.42 0.94 8.94
N ILE A 25 39.34 -0.40 8.94
CA ILE A 25 38.14 -1.14 8.51
C ILE A 25 37.06 -1.12 9.61
N GLU A 26 37.45 -1.26 10.89
CA GLU A 26 36.51 -1.16 12.00
C GLU A 26 35.89 0.23 12.14
N THR A 27 36.66 1.29 11.82
CA THR A 27 36.15 2.67 11.91
C THR A 27 35.21 3.02 10.74
N LEU A 28 35.41 2.46 9.54
CA LEU A 28 34.52 2.66 8.40
C LEU A 28 33.19 1.90 8.57
N ASN A 29 33.24 0.69 9.12
CA ASN A 29 32.05 -0.12 9.38
C ASN A 29 31.16 0.49 10.48
N ASN A 30 31.77 1.14 11.48
CA ASN A 30 31.02 1.80 12.56
C ASN A 30 30.37 3.14 12.14
N GLN A 31 30.79 3.75 11.02
CA GLN A 31 30.13 4.94 10.46
C GLN A 31 29.04 4.61 9.43
N ILE A 32 29.04 3.40 8.86
CA ILE A 32 28.02 2.94 7.91
C ILE A 32 26.78 2.38 8.63
N GLN A 33 26.88 1.99 9.91
CA GLN A 33 25.71 1.81 10.78
C GLN A 33 25.17 3.15 11.29
N LYS A 34 24.96 4.11 10.37
CA LYS A 34 23.89 5.07 10.58
C LYS A 34 22.63 4.22 10.49
N VAL A 35 22.09 3.86 11.65
CA VAL A 35 20.79 3.21 11.81
C VAL A 35 19.82 4.03 10.97
N GLU A 36 19.60 3.58 9.74
CA GLU A 36 18.48 3.99 8.92
C GLU A 36 17.30 3.47 9.74
N THR A 37 16.78 4.37 10.58
CA THR A 37 15.60 4.08 11.38
C THR A 37 14.54 3.84 10.32
N GLN A 38 14.30 2.57 10.02
CA GLN A 38 13.33 2.15 9.04
C GLN A 38 12.01 2.70 9.57
N LYS A 39 11.59 3.86 9.05
CA LYS A 39 10.37 4.51 9.53
C LYS A 39 9.26 3.51 9.28
N THR A 40 8.59 3.15 10.36
CA THR A 40 7.49 2.20 10.32
C THR A 40 6.25 3.00 9.97
N PHE A 41 5.57 2.62 8.90
CA PHE A 41 4.34 3.29 8.48
C PHE A 41 3.31 3.26 9.63
N GLU A 42 2.95 4.45 10.11
CA GLU A 42 2.07 4.62 11.26
C GLU A 42 0.59 4.48 10.86
N PHE A 43 0.11 3.24 10.72
CA PHE A 43 -1.27 2.93 10.33
C PHE A 43 -2.35 3.67 11.13
N GLU A 44 -2.10 3.95 12.42
CA GLU A 44 -3.06 4.65 13.29
C GLU A 44 -3.35 6.10 12.84
N LYS A 45 -2.44 6.74 12.09
CA LYS A 45 -2.68 8.06 11.47
C LYS A 45 -3.64 7.98 10.29
N PHE A 46 -3.76 6.81 9.65
CA PHE A 46 -4.53 6.59 8.42
C PHE A 46 -5.89 5.94 8.69
N LYS A 47 -6.60 6.43 9.71
CA LYS A 47 -7.94 5.97 10.04
C LYS A 47 -8.92 6.30 8.90
N ILE A 48 -9.71 5.31 8.49
CA ILE A 48 -10.73 5.46 7.45
C ILE A 48 -11.94 6.15 8.08
N SER A 49 -12.44 7.20 7.42
CA SER A 49 -13.66 7.91 7.82
C SER A 49 -14.33 8.53 6.59
N LYS A 50 -15.52 9.12 6.74
CA LYS A 50 -16.27 9.71 5.63
C LYS A 50 -15.40 10.69 4.82
N GLY A 51 -15.22 10.39 3.54
CA GLY A 51 -14.47 11.21 2.58
C GLY A 51 -12.95 11.23 2.74
N LYS A 52 -12.36 10.40 3.63
CA LYS A 52 -10.92 10.48 3.92
C LYS A 52 -10.26 9.21 4.48
N ILE A 53 -8.95 9.10 4.29
CA ILE A 53 -8.05 8.18 4.99
C ILE A 53 -6.98 9.02 5.69
N GLY A 54 -7.05 9.10 7.02
CA GLY A 54 -6.23 10.03 7.79
C GLY A 54 -6.52 11.48 7.41
N ASP A 55 -5.50 12.19 6.94
CA ASP A 55 -5.60 13.56 6.46
C ASP A 55 -5.78 13.69 4.94
N ILE A 56 -5.69 12.58 4.20
CA ILE A 56 -5.93 12.54 2.76
C ILE A 56 -7.44 12.51 2.50
N LYS A 57 -7.93 13.49 1.73
CA LYS A 57 -9.37 13.69 1.49
C LYS A 57 -9.70 13.61 0.01
N ILE A 58 -10.95 13.25 -0.27
CA ILE A 58 -11.54 13.44 -1.59
C ILE A 58 -11.60 14.94 -1.90
N GLY A 59 -11.35 15.30 -3.16
CA GLY A 59 -11.18 16.67 -3.61
C GLY A 59 -9.78 17.27 -3.35
N MET A 60 -8.88 16.54 -2.66
CA MET A 60 -7.50 16.99 -2.45
C MET A 60 -6.67 16.78 -3.73
N ASN A 61 -5.67 17.63 -3.95
CA ASN A 61 -4.68 17.40 -5.00
C ASN A 61 -3.76 16.23 -4.64
N ILE A 62 -3.48 15.33 -5.59
CA ILE A 62 -2.61 14.17 -5.39
C ILE A 62 -1.23 14.56 -4.87
N ILE A 63 -0.64 15.66 -5.37
CA ILE A 63 0.70 16.09 -4.92
C ILE A 63 0.67 16.50 -3.44
N GLU A 64 -0.45 17.03 -2.95
CA GLU A 64 -0.63 17.35 -1.54
C GLU A 64 -0.85 16.08 -0.71
N ALA A 65 -1.69 15.17 -1.18
CA ALA A 65 -1.90 13.87 -0.53
C ALA A 65 -0.61 13.05 -0.39
N GLU A 66 0.26 13.11 -1.41
CA GLU A 66 1.54 12.38 -1.42
C GLU A 66 2.53 12.85 -0.36
N LYS A 67 2.34 14.03 0.23
CA LYS A 67 3.15 14.49 1.37
C LYS A 67 2.96 13.60 2.59
N GLU A 68 1.77 13.03 2.76
CA GLU A 68 1.44 12.08 3.83
C GLU A 68 1.94 10.65 3.51
N LEU A 69 2.26 10.37 2.24
CA LEU A 69 2.60 9.02 1.77
C LEU A 69 4.09 8.83 1.48
N ASN A 70 4.95 9.68 2.05
CA ASN A 70 6.38 9.74 1.79
C ASN A 70 7.16 8.45 2.14
N GLU A 71 6.60 7.60 3.00
CA GLU A 71 7.15 6.29 3.38
C GLU A 71 6.73 5.15 2.46
N LEU A 72 5.84 5.41 1.49
CA LEU A 72 5.29 4.41 0.59
C LEU A 72 5.86 4.53 -0.83
N THR A 73 5.94 3.40 -1.52
CA THR A 73 6.30 3.35 -2.94
C THR A 73 5.05 3.48 -3.80
N LYS A 74 5.12 4.35 -4.81
CA LYS A 74 4.01 4.60 -5.74
C LYS A 74 4.12 3.69 -6.97
N LYS A 75 3.02 3.04 -7.34
CA LYS A 75 2.84 2.33 -8.60
C LYS A 75 1.62 2.85 -9.34
N LYS A 76 1.72 3.03 -10.65
CA LYS A 76 0.61 3.40 -11.51
C LYS A 76 -0.17 2.15 -11.95
N ALA A 77 -1.49 2.25 -11.96
CA ALA A 77 -2.43 1.24 -12.44
C ALA A 77 -3.54 1.89 -13.27
N GLU A 78 -4.42 1.09 -13.86
CA GLU A 78 -5.63 1.60 -14.51
C GLU A 78 -6.72 1.83 -13.47
N ALA A 79 -7.47 2.93 -13.59
CA ALA A 79 -8.59 3.18 -12.66
C ALA A 79 -9.70 2.11 -12.82
N TYR A 80 -9.78 1.50 -14.01
CA TYR A 80 -10.69 0.42 -14.33
C TYR A 80 -10.53 -0.79 -13.39
N ASP A 81 -9.31 -1.08 -12.91
CA ASP A 81 -9.04 -2.17 -11.97
C ASP A 81 -9.78 -1.99 -10.63
N PHE A 82 -10.29 -0.78 -10.36
CA PHE A 82 -11.08 -0.41 -9.20
C PHE A 82 -12.53 -0.03 -9.54
N GLY A 83 -13.02 -0.35 -10.75
CA GLY A 83 -14.39 -0.05 -11.19
C GLY A 83 -14.58 1.36 -11.78
N TYR A 84 -13.51 2.13 -12.00
CA TYR A 84 -13.60 3.47 -12.56
C TYR A 84 -13.37 3.44 -14.07
N GLY A 85 -14.47 3.54 -14.82
CA GLY A 85 -14.47 3.64 -16.27
C GLY A 85 -13.85 4.94 -16.81
N GLY A 86 -13.72 5.03 -18.14
CA GLY A 86 -13.32 6.26 -18.80
C GLY A 86 -11.81 6.49 -18.94
N GLY A 87 -10.97 5.47 -18.74
CA GLY A 87 -9.54 5.53 -19.10
C GLY A 87 -8.64 6.38 -18.18
N GLY A 88 -9.11 6.66 -16.96
CA GLY A 88 -8.31 7.29 -15.91
C GLY A 88 -7.25 6.34 -15.33
N LYS A 89 -6.40 6.87 -14.45
CA LYS A 89 -5.33 6.11 -13.78
C LYS A 89 -5.64 5.96 -12.30
N ALA A 90 -5.10 4.94 -11.68
CA ALA A 90 -5.01 4.82 -10.23
C ALA A 90 -3.54 4.85 -9.80
N PHE A 91 -3.29 5.31 -8.59
CA PHE A 91 -1.97 5.32 -7.97
C PHE A 91 -2.01 4.50 -6.69
N ILE A 92 -1.36 3.34 -6.71
CA ILE A 92 -1.27 2.40 -5.59
C ILE A 92 -0.02 2.75 -4.80
N TYR A 93 -0.16 2.84 -3.48
CA TYR A 93 0.92 3.12 -2.55
C TYR A 93 1.17 1.88 -1.68
N SER A 94 2.41 1.43 -1.65
CA SER A 94 2.81 0.16 -1.04
C SER A 94 3.96 0.31 -0.04
N ILE A 95 4.03 -0.59 0.93
CA ILE A 95 5.21 -0.79 1.77
C ILE A 95 5.75 -2.20 1.51
N GLN A 96 7.04 -2.34 1.19
CA GLN A 96 7.66 -3.65 0.93
C GLN A 96 6.86 -4.51 -0.09
N ASN A 97 6.31 -3.86 -1.13
CA ASN A 97 5.43 -4.45 -2.16
C ASN A 97 4.03 -4.90 -1.68
N GLU A 98 3.65 -4.66 -0.42
CA GLU A 98 2.28 -4.85 0.06
C GLU A 98 1.46 -3.57 -0.20
N PRO A 99 0.36 -3.63 -0.98
CA PRO A 99 -0.52 -2.48 -1.20
C PRO A 99 -1.19 -2.01 0.09
N ILE A 100 -1.12 -0.69 0.35
CA ILE A 100 -1.72 -0.07 1.53
C ILE A 100 -3.02 0.65 1.16
N LEU A 101 -2.94 1.55 0.19
CA LEU A 101 -4.07 2.32 -0.32
C LEU A 101 -3.84 2.69 -1.79
N ALA A 102 -4.91 3.11 -2.46
CA ALA A 102 -4.81 3.73 -3.77
C ALA A 102 -5.57 5.06 -3.82
N LEU A 103 -5.06 5.97 -4.65
CA LEU A 103 -5.69 7.25 -4.98
C LEU A 103 -6.19 7.18 -6.43
N ILE A 104 -7.44 7.55 -6.65
CA ILE A 104 -8.05 7.62 -7.98
C ILE A 104 -8.40 9.08 -8.25
N PRO A 105 -7.66 9.79 -9.12
CA PRO A 105 -8.04 11.12 -9.57
C PRO A 105 -9.12 11.12 -10.65
N HIS A 106 -9.72 12.29 -10.88
CA HIS A 106 -10.42 12.54 -12.14
C HIS A 106 -9.48 12.43 -13.35
N ARG A 107 -10.01 11.97 -14.49
CA ARG A 107 -9.28 11.59 -15.72
C ARG A 107 -8.22 12.58 -16.20
N ASP A 108 -8.43 13.88 -16.00
CA ASP A 108 -7.57 14.95 -16.53
C ASP A 108 -7.19 15.99 -15.46
N THR A 109 -7.36 15.66 -14.18
CA THR A 109 -6.96 16.55 -13.08
C THR A 109 -6.10 15.80 -12.07
N ALA A 110 -5.47 16.55 -11.18
CA ALA A 110 -4.78 15.98 -10.02
C ALA A 110 -5.72 15.87 -8.81
N GLU A 111 -7.01 16.17 -8.94
CA GLU A 111 -7.99 16.10 -7.86
C GLU A 111 -8.43 14.66 -7.61
N ILE A 112 -8.35 14.21 -6.37
CA ILE A 112 -8.77 12.89 -5.93
C ILE A 112 -10.30 12.78 -6.02
N LEU A 113 -10.76 11.87 -6.86
CA LEU A 113 -12.16 11.45 -6.97
C LEU A 113 -12.52 10.40 -5.91
N ALA A 114 -11.62 9.44 -5.66
CA ALA A 114 -11.88 8.37 -4.72
C ALA A 114 -10.61 7.87 -4.02
N LEU A 115 -10.81 7.30 -2.84
CA LEU A 115 -9.77 6.68 -2.03
C LEU A 115 -10.07 5.19 -1.85
N ILE A 116 -9.08 4.34 -2.01
CA ILE A 116 -9.20 2.89 -1.84
C ILE A 116 -8.32 2.47 -0.66
N ALA A 117 -8.91 1.97 0.42
CA ALA A 117 -8.18 1.39 1.55
C ALA A 117 -8.02 -0.12 1.34
N ILE A 118 -6.78 -0.61 1.21
CA ILE A 118 -6.48 -1.99 0.82
C ILE A 118 -5.92 -2.81 1.98
N SER A 119 -5.05 -2.23 2.81
CA SER A 119 -4.43 -2.97 3.90
C SER A 119 -5.40 -3.25 5.05
N HIS A 120 -5.41 -4.49 5.56
CA HIS A 120 -6.15 -4.90 6.75
C HIS A 120 -5.75 -4.17 8.04
N LYS A 121 -4.62 -3.46 8.02
CA LYS A 121 -4.16 -2.62 9.13
C LYS A 121 -4.86 -1.25 9.14
N LEU A 122 -5.45 -0.82 8.04
CA LEU A 122 -6.28 0.38 7.98
C LEU A 122 -7.67 0.07 8.54
N LYS A 123 -8.13 0.90 9.48
CA LYS A 123 -9.40 0.68 10.19
C LYS A 123 -10.32 1.87 10.08
N THR A 124 -11.61 1.58 9.94
CA THR A 124 -12.70 2.55 10.11
C THR A 124 -12.89 2.92 11.56
N ASP A 125 -13.68 3.97 11.81
CA ASP A 125 -14.09 4.42 13.14
C ASP A 125 -14.87 3.41 13.98
N ASN A 126 -15.46 2.38 13.35
CA ASN A 126 -16.11 1.28 14.06
C ASN A 126 -15.25 -0.01 14.13
N GLY A 127 -14.01 0.03 13.63
CA GLY A 127 -13.04 -1.05 13.72
C GLY A 127 -13.05 -2.04 12.54
N LEU A 128 -13.94 -1.87 11.56
CA LEU A 128 -13.90 -2.65 10.31
C LEU A 128 -12.66 -2.27 9.50
N ASN A 129 -12.10 -3.25 8.81
CA ASN A 129 -10.91 -3.15 7.97
C ASN A 129 -11.06 -4.06 6.74
N PRO A 130 -10.35 -3.80 5.63
CA PRO A 130 -10.14 -4.83 4.61
C PRO A 130 -9.78 -6.16 5.28
N ASN A 131 -10.35 -7.29 4.86
CA ASN A 131 -10.31 -8.61 5.54
C ASN A 131 -11.35 -8.85 6.68
N SER A 132 -12.17 -7.86 7.08
CA SER A 132 -13.35 -8.17 7.90
C SER A 132 -14.39 -8.91 7.06
N ASN A 133 -15.12 -9.83 7.68
CA ASN A 133 -16.15 -10.61 6.99
C ASN A 133 -17.51 -9.90 6.99
N ILE A 134 -18.43 -10.39 6.17
CA ILE A 134 -19.80 -9.86 6.08
C ILE A 134 -20.53 -9.94 7.43
N ILE A 135 -20.35 -11.00 8.21
CA ILE A 135 -21.00 -11.07 9.53
C ILE A 135 -20.53 -9.94 10.47
N ASP A 136 -19.28 -9.52 10.39
CA ASP A 136 -18.75 -8.37 11.15
C ASP A 136 -19.31 -7.04 10.63
N ILE A 137 -19.50 -6.90 9.31
CA ILE A 137 -20.19 -5.76 8.71
C ILE A 137 -21.64 -5.70 9.21
N LEU A 138 -22.38 -6.80 9.13
CA LEU A 138 -23.80 -6.88 9.52
C LEU A 138 -24.03 -6.64 11.02
N LYS A 139 -23.06 -6.97 11.89
CA LYS A 139 -23.12 -6.57 13.32
C LYS A 139 -23.18 -5.06 13.51
N ARG A 140 -22.58 -4.28 12.60
CA ARG A 140 -22.55 -2.81 12.64
C ARG A 140 -23.62 -2.18 11.76
N TYR A 141 -23.98 -2.86 10.67
CA TYR A 141 -24.96 -2.41 9.70
C TYR A 141 -25.98 -3.53 9.41
N PRO A 142 -26.96 -3.77 10.30
CA PRO A 142 -27.79 -4.98 10.27
C PRO A 142 -28.72 -5.14 9.05
N LYS A 143 -28.90 -4.07 8.26
CA LYS A 143 -29.80 -4.04 7.11
C LYS A 143 -29.07 -3.86 5.78
N MET A 144 -27.74 -3.92 5.76
CA MET A 144 -27.03 -3.80 4.50
C MET A 144 -27.29 -5.00 3.60
N GLU A 145 -27.45 -4.67 2.33
CA GLU A 145 -27.61 -5.61 1.23
C GLU A 145 -26.35 -5.55 0.36
N VAL A 146 -26.16 -6.60 -0.44
CA VAL A 146 -25.07 -6.72 -1.40
C VAL A 146 -25.63 -6.43 -2.80
N SER A 147 -24.90 -5.62 -3.55
CA SER A 147 -25.17 -5.29 -4.94
C SER A 147 -24.03 -5.79 -5.81
N GLN A 148 -24.32 -6.09 -7.07
CA GLN A 148 -23.31 -6.39 -8.07
C GLN A 148 -22.94 -5.12 -8.85
N ASP A 149 -21.65 -4.93 -9.09
CA ASP A 149 -21.14 -3.92 -10.01
C ASP A 149 -21.16 -4.51 -11.44
N LEU A 150 -21.91 -3.86 -12.35
CA LEU A 150 -22.12 -4.37 -13.71
C LEU A 150 -20.87 -4.27 -14.60
N MET A 151 -19.87 -3.45 -14.21
CA MET A 151 -18.66 -3.26 -15.01
C MET A 151 -17.57 -4.27 -14.64
N THR A 152 -17.40 -4.51 -13.34
CA THR A 152 -16.32 -5.35 -12.80
C THR A 152 -16.79 -6.71 -12.36
N GLU A 153 -18.10 -6.92 -12.32
CA GLU A 153 -18.75 -8.07 -11.67
C GLU A 153 -18.48 -8.20 -10.17
N HIS A 154 -17.66 -7.32 -9.57
CA HIS A 154 -17.45 -7.33 -8.14
C HIS A 154 -18.76 -7.07 -7.40
N GLU A 155 -18.81 -7.48 -6.15
CA GLU A 155 -19.94 -7.21 -5.28
C GLU A 155 -19.56 -6.16 -4.24
N TYR A 156 -20.53 -5.39 -3.77
CA TYR A 156 -20.29 -4.38 -2.75
C TYR A 156 -21.49 -4.21 -1.83
N MET A 157 -21.20 -3.77 -0.61
CA MET A 157 -22.20 -3.30 0.36
C MET A 157 -21.95 -1.82 0.61
N TYR A 158 -22.92 -0.96 0.30
CA TYR A 158 -22.75 0.49 0.33
C TYR A 158 -23.46 1.17 1.51
N ASP A 159 -22.77 2.10 2.18
CA ASP A 159 -23.33 2.95 3.23
C ASP A 159 -23.53 4.37 2.71
N GLU A 160 -24.80 4.73 2.48
CA GLU A 160 -25.20 6.04 1.96
C GLU A 160 -24.86 7.20 2.92
N ASN A 161 -24.86 6.96 4.24
CA ASN A 161 -24.56 8.02 5.22
C ASN A 161 -23.06 8.30 5.27
N LYS A 162 -22.25 7.24 5.23
CA LYS A 162 -20.78 7.33 5.29
C LYS A 162 -20.13 7.57 3.94
N LYS A 163 -20.84 7.34 2.83
CA LYS A 163 -20.34 7.46 1.45
C LYS A 163 -19.13 6.55 1.19
N TRP A 164 -19.24 5.30 1.61
CA TRP A 164 -18.23 4.27 1.31
C TRP A 164 -18.87 2.95 0.90
N SER A 165 -18.08 2.12 0.23
CA SER A 165 -18.46 0.76 -0.17
C SER A 165 -17.50 -0.24 0.47
N PHE A 166 -18.02 -1.32 1.05
CA PHE A 166 -17.24 -2.52 1.33
C PHE A 166 -17.24 -3.37 0.07
N VAL A 167 -16.08 -3.54 -0.57
CA VAL A 167 -15.99 -4.19 -1.88
C VAL A 167 -15.41 -5.59 -1.77
N PHE A 168 -15.97 -6.50 -2.55
CA PHE A 168 -15.63 -7.91 -2.64
C PHE A 168 -15.30 -8.24 -4.10
N LEU A 169 -14.07 -8.69 -4.35
CA LEU A 169 -13.58 -9.09 -5.67
C LEU A 169 -14.14 -10.46 -6.05
N THR A 170 -15.42 -10.47 -6.40
CA THR A 170 -16.16 -11.68 -6.77
C THR A 170 -16.31 -11.86 -8.27
N ASP A 171 -16.51 -13.10 -8.68
CA ASP A 171 -16.88 -13.55 -10.02
C ASP A 171 -18.11 -14.48 -9.96
N GLU A 172 -18.54 -14.99 -11.10
CA GLU A 172 -19.71 -15.88 -11.22
C GLU A 172 -19.61 -17.13 -10.32
N SER A 173 -18.40 -17.61 -10.02
CA SER A 173 -18.19 -18.82 -9.22
C SER A 173 -18.30 -18.58 -7.71
N ASN A 174 -18.10 -17.34 -7.27
CA ASN A 174 -17.95 -17.03 -5.85
C ASN A 174 -18.90 -15.98 -5.26
N ARG A 175 -19.96 -15.59 -6.00
CA ARG A 175 -21.00 -14.64 -5.59
C ARG A 175 -21.48 -14.79 -4.14
N ILE A 176 -21.61 -13.67 -3.47
CA ILE A 176 -22.14 -13.48 -2.12
C ILE A 176 -23.67 -13.47 -2.14
N GLY A 177 -24.26 -12.72 -3.06
CA GLY A 177 -25.71 -12.61 -3.26
C GLY A 177 -26.27 -13.67 -4.20
N GLU A 178 -27.60 -13.76 -4.24
CA GLU A 178 -28.32 -14.51 -5.27
C GLU A 178 -29.35 -13.58 -5.92
N TYR A 179 -29.06 -13.19 -7.15
CA TYR A 179 -29.77 -12.15 -7.88
C TYR A 179 -30.84 -12.77 -8.78
N LYS A 180 -32.09 -12.31 -8.64
CA LYS A 180 -33.14 -12.56 -9.64
C LYS A 180 -33.09 -11.54 -10.75
N ASP A 181 -32.80 -10.30 -10.38
CA ASP A 181 -32.47 -9.18 -11.23
C ASP A 181 -31.10 -8.65 -10.75
N ILE A 182 -30.18 -8.42 -11.69
CA ILE A 182 -28.80 -8.06 -11.41
C ILE A 182 -28.66 -6.65 -10.81
N GLU A 183 -29.65 -5.78 -11.06
CA GLU A 183 -29.67 -4.41 -10.54
C GLU A 183 -30.28 -4.32 -9.14
N GLU A 184 -30.96 -5.37 -8.66
CA GLU A 184 -31.59 -5.38 -7.35
C GLU A 184 -30.61 -5.88 -6.26
N PRO A 185 -30.35 -5.09 -5.19
CA PRO A 185 -29.59 -5.58 -4.05
C PRO A 185 -30.25 -6.78 -3.39
N THR A 186 -29.44 -7.66 -2.78
CA THR A 186 -29.93 -8.87 -2.11
C THR A 186 -29.31 -9.03 -0.73
N LYS A 187 -29.91 -9.91 0.09
CA LYS A 187 -29.27 -10.30 1.35
C LYS A 187 -28.07 -11.20 1.05
N PRO A 188 -26.92 -11.01 1.73
CA PRO A 188 -25.76 -11.85 1.51
C PRO A 188 -26.01 -13.28 1.99
N LYS A 189 -25.70 -14.28 1.16
CA LYS A 189 -25.74 -15.69 1.54
C LYS A 189 -24.40 -16.20 2.08
N ARG A 190 -23.29 -15.73 1.52
CA ARG A 190 -21.93 -16.11 1.95
C ARG A 190 -21.39 -15.19 3.03
N ILE A 191 -21.97 -15.25 4.23
CA ILE A 191 -21.68 -14.31 5.34
C ILE A 191 -20.23 -14.38 5.90
N ALA A 192 -19.46 -15.41 5.54
CA ALA A 192 -18.06 -15.54 5.93
C ALA A 192 -17.08 -14.89 4.93
N THR A 193 -17.56 -14.45 3.76
CA THR A 193 -16.74 -13.76 2.77
C THR A 193 -16.14 -12.49 3.35
N LYS A 194 -14.88 -12.24 3.04
CA LYS A 194 -14.09 -11.12 3.52
C LYS A 194 -14.04 -10.05 2.46
N MET A 195 -14.18 -8.78 2.86
CA MET A 195 -14.00 -7.66 1.92
C MET A 195 -12.53 -7.54 1.53
N ASP A 196 -12.29 -7.16 0.29
CA ASP A 196 -10.96 -6.96 -0.28
C ASP A 196 -10.45 -5.55 -0.03
N TYR A 197 -11.33 -4.55 -0.14
CA TYR A 197 -11.00 -3.16 0.15
C TYR A 197 -12.23 -2.35 0.55
N ILE A 198 -11.97 -1.16 1.06
CA ILE A 198 -12.99 -0.14 1.33
C ILE A 198 -12.77 1.00 0.34
N GLU A 199 -13.81 1.33 -0.40
CA GLU A 199 -13.84 2.46 -1.33
C GLU A 199 -14.52 3.65 -0.63
N ILE A 200 -13.90 4.83 -0.66
CA ILE A 200 -14.44 6.06 -0.10
C ILE A 200 -14.71 7.05 -1.25
N LYS A 201 -15.92 7.63 -1.27
CA LYS A 201 -16.44 8.58 -2.28
C LYS A 201 -16.85 9.92 -1.66
#